data_AF-A0A819ELB2-F1
#
_entry.id   AF-A0A819ELB2-F1
#
_cell.length_a   1.000
_cell.length_b   1.000
_cell.length_c   1.000
_cell.angle_alpha   90.00
_cell.angle_beta   90.00
_cell.angle_gamma   90.00
#
_symmetry.space_group_name_H-M   'P 1'
#
loop_
_entity.id
_entity.type
_entity.pdbx_description
1 polymer ?
#
loop_
_entity_poly.entity_id
_entity_poly.type
_entity_poly.pdbx_seq_one_letter_code
_entity_poly.pdbx_strand_id
1 'polypeptide(L)'
;MDAAKHRSQYMQQSEEEKQGRRRKIASRAKKRREQETDDERRERQSEDTFRHRHRQQRSSSLYAPALRDEFPPESYHGTMDNVCQHCNALHFKEECTSDRHDEFKQCRHYGSVELPDLLPYPDGIRALLQGTDLEARNFRENIRNYNSALTLVFMGAQIDFPQGFGPYCFRIHGQIYHRIGPLHPDPDQRAQFGPFYILDSFVALKERIVNAANENCNETTMSKLDDIIKSMNPFAAAFKMMREVEQEEIDRAKREKRAPRPLRMIFDINHEIHDR
;
A
#
# COMPACT_ATOMS: atom_id res chain seq x y z
N MET A 1 -15.20 -27.97 26.19
CA MET A 1 -15.57 -27.92 24.75
C MET A 1 -16.36 -26.66 24.35
N ASP A 2 -17.01 -25.93 25.28
CA ASP A 2 -17.88 -24.79 24.94
C ASP A 2 -17.18 -23.48 24.55
N ALA A 3 -16.01 -23.17 25.13
CA ALA A 3 -15.32 -21.91 24.84
C ALA A 3 -14.84 -21.81 23.37
N ALA A 4 -14.45 -22.93 22.76
CA ALA A 4 -14.02 -22.98 21.36
C ALA A 4 -15.20 -22.83 20.39
N LYS A 5 -16.34 -23.48 20.68
CA LYS A 5 -17.59 -23.31 19.91
C LYS A 5 -18.10 -21.88 19.95
N HIS A 6 -18.09 -21.27 21.14
CA HIS A 6 -18.48 -19.87 21.30
C HIS A 6 -17.54 -18.94 20.53
N ARG A 7 -16.23 -19.19 20.57
CA ARG A 7 -15.25 -18.40 19.80
C ARG A 7 -15.47 -18.53 18.28
N SER A 8 -15.80 -19.72 17.78
CA SER A 8 -16.12 -19.96 16.36
C SER A 8 -17.38 -19.23 15.92
N GLN A 9 -18.45 -19.29 16.72
CA GLN A 9 -19.68 -18.52 16.44
C GLN A 9 -19.43 -17.01 16.45
N TYR A 10 -18.55 -16.51 17.33
CA TYR A 10 -18.22 -15.09 17.40
C TYR A 10 -17.51 -14.57 16.15
N MET A 11 -16.69 -15.42 15.51
CA MET A 11 -15.97 -15.08 14.28
C MET A 11 -16.88 -15.09 13.05
N GLN A 12 -17.99 -15.83 13.08
CA GLN A 12 -18.93 -15.99 11.96
C GLN A 12 -20.09 -14.98 11.97
N GLN A 13 -20.19 -14.10 12.96
CA GLN A 13 -21.29 -13.13 13.08
C GLN A 13 -21.20 -11.96 12.10
N SER A 14 -22.36 -11.51 11.64
CA SER A 14 -22.48 -10.29 10.84
C SER A 14 -22.21 -9.02 11.67
N GLU A 15 -21.92 -7.89 11.02
CA GLU A 15 -21.71 -6.62 11.73
C GLU A 15 -22.97 -6.13 12.48
N GLU A 16 -24.16 -6.41 11.95
CA GLU A 16 -25.43 -6.08 12.62
C GLU A 16 -25.63 -6.91 13.89
N GLU A 17 -25.30 -8.19 13.86
CA GLU A 17 -25.36 -9.08 15.04
C GLU A 17 -24.33 -8.65 16.10
N LYS A 18 -23.12 -8.28 15.68
CA LYS A 18 -22.09 -7.73 16.56
C LYS A 18 -22.56 -6.44 17.23
N GLN A 19 -23.18 -5.53 16.47
CA GLN A 19 -23.70 -4.26 16.98
C GLN A 19 -24.87 -4.49 17.94
N GLY A 20 -25.81 -5.39 17.59
CA GLY A 20 -26.92 -5.78 18.45
C GLY A 20 -26.46 -6.36 19.79
N ARG A 21 -25.43 -7.24 19.77
CA ARG A 21 -24.82 -7.77 20.99
C ARG A 21 -24.15 -6.67 21.83
N ARG A 22 -23.39 -5.76 21.21
CA ARG A 22 -22.77 -4.62 21.92
C ARG A 22 -23.83 -3.77 22.62
N ARG A 23 -24.96 -3.48 21.96
CA ARG A 23 -26.10 -2.77 22.56
C ARG A 23 -26.69 -3.52 23.76
N LYS A 24 -26.89 -4.84 23.65
CA LYS A 24 -27.39 -5.67 24.77
C LYS A 24 -26.42 -5.69 25.95
N ILE A 25 -25.12 -5.82 25.72
CA ILE A 25 -24.08 -5.79 26.77
C ILE A 25 -24.07 -4.42 27.45
N ALA A 26 -24.10 -3.33 26.68
CA ALA A 26 -24.13 -1.97 27.21
C ALA A 26 -25.38 -1.73 28.07
N SER A 27 -26.56 -2.18 27.63
CA SER A 27 -27.81 -2.07 28.38
C SER A 27 -27.75 -2.84 29.71
N ARG A 28 -27.22 -4.07 29.71
CA ARG A 28 -27.03 -4.86 30.94
C ARG A 28 -26.05 -4.20 31.91
N ALA A 29 -24.94 -3.68 31.40
CA ALA A 29 -23.96 -2.96 32.22
C ALA A 29 -24.55 -1.68 32.82
N LYS A 30 -25.39 -0.95 32.08
CA LYS A 30 -26.10 0.24 32.57
C LYS A 30 -27.05 -0.13 33.72
N LYS A 31 -27.89 -1.15 33.55
CA LYS A 31 -28.81 -1.61 34.61
C LYS A 31 -28.08 -2.05 35.87
N ARG A 32 -26.94 -2.75 35.73
CA ARG A 32 -26.11 -3.13 36.88
C ARG A 32 -25.58 -1.91 37.63
N ARG A 33 -25.09 -0.89 36.90
CA ARG A 33 -24.60 0.37 37.50
C ARG A 33 -25.68 1.17 38.21
N GLU A 34 -26.93 1.06 37.76
CA GLU A 34 -28.08 1.71 38.42
C GLU A 34 -28.48 1.01 39.73
N GLN A 35 -28.12 -0.27 39.87
CA GLN A 35 -28.39 -1.09 41.07
C GLN A 35 -27.17 -1.22 42.00
N GLU A 36 -26.04 -0.60 41.66
CA GLU A 36 -24.81 -0.61 42.49
C GLU A 36 -25.05 0.15 43.81
N THR A 37 -24.64 -0.46 44.91
CA THR A 37 -24.52 0.22 46.21
C THR A 37 -23.40 1.26 46.18
N ASP A 38 -23.37 2.17 47.16
CA ASP A 38 -22.35 3.23 47.21
C ASP A 38 -20.92 2.68 47.38
N ASP A 39 -20.76 1.57 48.10
CA ASP A 39 -19.45 0.93 48.30
C ASP A 39 -18.95 0.25 47.02
N GLU A 40 -19.81 -0.52 46.33
CA GLU A 40 -19.49 -1.13 45.03
C GLU A 40 -19.15 -0.07 43.97
N ARG A 41 -19.83 1.08 44.00
CA ARG A 41 -19.56 2.21 43.11
C ARG A 41 -18.16 2.79 43.36
N ARG A 42 -17.76 2.96 44.62
CA ARG A 42 -16.44 3.50 45.01
C ARG A 42 -15.32 2.55 44.59
N GLU A 43 -15.49 1.25 44.81
CA GLU A 43 -14.51 0.24 44.42
C GLU A 43 -14.30 0.23 42.90
N ARG A 44 -15.39 0.22 42.12
CA ARG A 44 -15.31 0.29 40.65
C ARG A 44 -14.61 1.58 40.17
N GLN A 45 -14.91 2.74 40.78
CA GLN A 45 -14.25 4.00 40.44
C GLN A 45 -12.74 3.97 40.75
N SER A 46 -12.35 3.33 41.86
CA SER A 46 -10.95 3.12 42.24
C SER A 46 -10.22 2.20 41.24
N GLU A 47 -10.85 1.10 40.82
CA GLU A 47 -10.29 0.23 39.79
C GLU A 47 -10.20 0.92 38.42
N ASP A 48 -11.23 1.66 38.02
CA ASP A 48 -11.25 2.40 36.76
C ASP A 48 -10.13 3.46 36.72
N THR A 49 -9.90 4.16 37.83
CA THR A 49 -8.79 5.13 37.97
C THR A 49 -7.42 4.44 37.97
N PHE A 50 -7.26 3.30 38.65
CA PHE A 50 -6.04 2.49 38.60
C PHE A 50 -5.73 2.03 37.16
N ARG A 51 -6.72 1.44 36.46
CA ARG A 51 -6.59 1.00 35.06
C ARG A 51 -6.24 2.16 34.14
N HIS A 52 -6.81 3.35 34.36
CA HIS A 52 -6.53 4.53 33.56
C HIS A 52 -5.07 5.02 33.74
N ARG A 53 -4.59 5.13 34.99
CA ARG A 53 -3.18 5.49 35.28
C ARG A 53 -2.21 4.48 34.66
N HIS A 54 -2.49 3.19 34.82
CA HIS A 54 -1.62 2.14 34.31
C HIS A 54 -1.57 2.11 32.76
N ARG A 55 -2.68 2.47 32.09
CA ARG A 55 -2.72 2.64 30.63
C ARG A 55 -1.94 3.86 30.17
N GLN A 56 -2.05 5.00 30.87
CA GLN A 56 -1.26 6.21 30.60
C GLN A 56 0.25 5.97 30.76
N GLN A 57 0.68 5.26 31.79
CA GLN A 57 2.09 4.90 31.97
C GLN A 57 2.61 4.01 30.83
N ARG A 58 1.82 3.03 30.38
CA ARG A 58 2.21 2.18 29.24
C ARG A 58 2.23 2.92 27.90
N SER A 59 1.31 3.87 27.67
CA SER A 59 1.35 4.70 26.46
C SER A 59 2.53 5.67 26.47
N SER A 60 2.91 6.20 27.64
CA SER A 60 4.10 7.02 27.77
C SER A 60 5.36 6.24 27.39
N SER A 61 5.52 4.99 27.82
CA SER A 61 6.72 4.19 27.53
C SER A 61 7.04 3.97 26.05
N LEU A 62 6.03 3.88 25.17
CA LEU A 62 6.24 3.61 23.74
C LEU A 62 6.65 4.86 22.95
N TYR A 63 6.25 6.05 23.41
CA TYR A 63 6.56 7.34 22.76
C TYR A 63 7.55 8.18 23.57
N ALA A 64 7.90 7.79 24.79
CA ALA A 64 8.84 8.50 25.64
C ALA A 64 10.22 8.70 25.01
N PRO A 65 10.78 7.78 24.20
CA PRO A 65 12.03 8.03 23.49
C PRO A 65 11.90 9.12 22.41
N ALA A 66 10.74 9.23 21.75
CA ALA A 66 10.48 10.23 20.71
C ALA A 66 10.10 11.61 21.27
N LEU A 67 9.73 11.69 22.55
CA LEU A 67 9.41 12.93 23.27
C LEU A 67 10.60 13.49 24.05
N ARG A 68 11.62 12.66 24.31
CA ARG A 68 12.92 13.10 24.77
C ARG A 68 13.70 13.47 23.51
N ASP A 69 14.29 14.66 23.48
CA ASP A 69 15.23 15.07 22.43
C ASP A 69 16.57 14.30 22.53
N GLU A 70 16.51 13.08 23.05
CA GLU A 70 17.61 12.14 23.20
C GLU A 70 17.63 11.28 21.94
N PHE A 71 18.19 11.84 20.87
CA PHE A 71 18.58 11.00 19.73
C PHE A 71 19.53 9.92 20.25
N PRO A 72 19.37 8.66 19.80
CA PRO A 72 20.38 7.66 20.08
C PRO A 72 21.73 8.20 19.62
N PRO A 73 22.81 8.01 20.40
CA PRO A 73 24.12 8.50 20.02
C PRO A 73 24.48 8.00 18.63
N GLU A 74 24.99 8.90 17.79
CA GLU A 74 25.46 8.55 16.46
C GLU A 74 26.47 7.40 16.57
N SER A 75 26.16 6.28 15.93
CA SER A 75 27.01 5.11 15.86
C SER A 75 27.73 5.11 14.52
N TYR A 76 29.05 5.27 14.56
CA TYR A 76 29.88 5.19 13.37
C TYR A 76 30.38 3.74 13.20
N HIS A 77 29.79 3.03 12.26
CA HIS A 77 30.11 1.63 11.94
C HIS A 77 31.27 1.47 10.93
N GLY A 78 32.04 2.53 10.68
CA GLY A 78 33.13 2.55 9.70
C GLY A 78 32.68 2.83 8.26
N THR A 79 33.58 2.62 7.30
CA THR A 79 33.30 2.68 5.87
C THR A 79 32.60 1.41 5.39
N MET A 80 31.71 1.54 4.40
CA MET A 80 31.05 0.42 3.73
C MET A 80 31.92 -0.04 2.55
N ASP A 81 33.03 -0.72 2.84
CA ASP A 81 34.07 -1.08 1.88
C ASP A 81 34.36 -2.58 1.78
N ASN A 82 33.73 -3.41 2.63
CA ASN A 82 33.92 -4.86 2.59
C ASN A 82 33.04 -5.47 1.51
N VAL A 83 33.66 -6.02 0.47
CA VAL A 83 32.96 -6.59 -0.69
C VAL A 83 32.55 -8.05 -0.38
N CYS A 84 31.26 -8.38 -0.44
CA CYS A 84 30.79 -9.78 -0.33
C CYS A 84 31.28 -10.60 -1.54
N GLN A 85 31.96 -11.73 -1.32
CA GLN A 85 32.44 -12.61 -2.41
C GLN A 85 31.29 -13.23 -3.24
N HIS A 86 30.08 -13.33 -2.68
CA HIS A 86 28.96 -13.96 -3.36
C HIS A 86 28.10 -13.01 -4.20
N CYS A 87 28.01 -11.72 -3.83
CA CYS A 87 27.13 -10.77 -4.52
C CYS A 87 27.81 -9.44 -4.91
N ASN A 88 29.07 -9.24 -4.55
CA ASN A 88 29.83 -8.01 -4.75
C ASN A 88 29.22 -6.75 -4.10
N ALA A 89 28.22 -6.89 -3.23
CA ALA A 89 27.69 -5.77 -2.46
C ALA A 89 28.71 -5.31 -1.40
N LEU A 90 28.66 -4.02 -1.09
CA LEU A 90 29.48 -3.40 -0.05
C LEU A 90 28.78 -3.53 1.30
N HIS A 91 29.53 -3.95 2.32
CA HIS A 91 29.06 -4.18 3.68
C HIS A 91 29.92 -3.45 4.71
N PHE A 92 29.34 -3.17 5.87
CA PHE A 92 30.09 -2.72 7.04
C PHE A 92 30.80 -3.90 7.70
N LYS A 93 31.95 -3.64 8.33
CA LYS A 93 32.75 -4.68 9.00
C LYS A 93 31.97 -5.40 10.10
N GLU A 94 31.10 -4.67 10.81
CA GLU A 94 30.28 -5.19 11.91
C GLU A 94 29.13 -6.10 11.44
N GLU A 95 28.76 -6.04 10.16
CA GLU A 95 27.77 -6.95 9.57
C GLU A 95 28.36 -8.35 9.28
N CYS A 96 29.69 -8.49 9.37
CA CYS A 96 30.36 -9.74 9.18
C CYS A 96 30.10 -10.67 10.37
N THR A 97 29.43 -11.78 10.11
CA THR A 97 29.01 -12.75 11.14
C THR A 97 30.06 -13.79 11.47
N SER A 98 31.20 -13.77 10.78
CA SER A 98 32.22 -14.82 10.88
C SER A 98 33.62 -14.22 11.09
N ASP A 99 34.52 -15.01 11.69
CA ASP A 99 35.95 -14.65 11.82
C ASP A 99 36.66 -14.54 10.45
N ARG A 100 36.04 -15.10 9.40
CA ARG A 100 36.43 -14.91 8.01
C ARG A 100 35.68 -13.69 7.49
N HIS A 101 36.40 -12.61 7.24
CA HIS A 101 35.88 -11.28 6.88
C HIS A 101 35.13 -11.20 5.53
N ASP A 102 34.64 -12.31 5.01
CA ASP A 102 34.02 -12.50 3.70
C ASP A 102 32.62 -13.13 3.73
N GLU A 103 32.16 -13.61 4.88
CA GLU A 103 30.86 -14.28 5.03
C GLU A 103 29.81 -13.40 5.72
N PHE A 104 28.80 -12.99 4.95
CA PHE A 104 27.69 -12.14 5.43
C PHE A 104 26.38 -12.92 5.44
N LYS A 105 25.77 -13.10 6.62
CA LYS A 105 24.46 -13.76 6.76
C LYS A 105 23.36 -13.10 5.91
N GLN A 106 23.40 -11.78 5.77
CA GLN A 106 22.48 -11.01 4.92
C GLN A 106 22.75 -11.20 3.42
N CYS A 107 23.96 -11.60 3.03
CA CYS A 107 24.33 -11.87 1.64
C CYS A 107 23.80 -13.26 1.25
N ARG A 108 22.54 -13.33 0.79
CA ARG A 108 21.92 -14.54 0.22
C ARG A 108 22.00 -15.78 1.14
N HIS A 109 21.95 -15.60 2.46
CA HIS A 109 22.21 -16.65 3.46
C HIS A 109 23.57 -17.34 3.25
N TYR A 110 24.66 -16.57 3.38
CA TYR A 110 26.02 -17.07 3.13
C TYR A 110 26.22 -17.59 1.70
N GLY A 111 25.57 -16.96 0.73
CA GLY A 111 25.60 -17.41 -0.68
C GLY A 111 24.79 -18.68 -0.99
N SER A 112 24.04 -19.23 -0.03
CA SER A 112 23.26 -20.47 -0.22
C SER A 112 22.02 -20.30 -1.10
N VAL A 113 21.57 -19.05 -1.32
CA VAL A 113 20.38 -18.74 -2.13
C VAL A 113 20.81 -18.08 -3.43
N GLU A 114 20.55 -18.70 -4.57
CA GLU A 114 20.68 -18.05 -5.86
C GLU A 114 19.42 -17.23 -6.15
N LEU A 115 19.59 -15.90 -6.25
CA LEU A 115 18.53 -15.01 -6.70
C LEU A 115 18.69 -14.80 -8.21
N PRO A 116 17.60 -14.84 -8.99
CA PRO A 116 17.64 -14.47 -10.39
C PRO A 116 18.21 -13.06 -10.56
N ASP A 117 18.98 -12.86 -11.63
CA ASP A 117 19.46 -11.52 -11.97
C ASP A 117 18.27 -10.59 -12.21
N LEU A 118 18.42 -9.35 -11.75
CA LEU A 118 17.44 -8.31 -12.04
C LEU A 118 17.41 -8.09 -13.55
N LEU A 119 16.20 -8.11 -14.12
CA LEU A 119 16.03 -7.76 -15.53
C LEU A 119 16.56 -6.34 -15.76
N PRO A 120 17.29 -6.11 -16.86
CA PRO A 120 17.80 -4.78 -17.16
C PRO A 120 16.63 -3.81 -17.31
N TYR A 121 16.79 -2.61 -16.75
CA TYR A 121 15.81 -1.55 -16.94
C TYR A 121 15.68 -1.22 -18.43
N PRO A 122 14.47 -0.89 -18.91
CA PRO A 122 14.25 -0.38 -20.26
C PRO A 122 15.15 0.82 -20.53
N ASP A 123 15.72 0.92 -21.72
CA ASP A 123 16.72 1.94 -22.05
C ASP A 123 16.20 3.37 -21.80
N GLY A 124 14.92 3.62 -22.07
CA GLY A 124 14.29 4.91 -21.78
C GLY A 124 14.29 5.26 -20.29
N ILE A 125 14.00 4.30 -19.41
CA ILE A 125 14.02 4.52 -17.95
C ILE A 125 15.47 4.70 -17.48
N ARG A 126 16.42 3.92 -18.02
CA ARG A 126 17.84 4.06 -17.69
C ARG A 126 18.37 5.44 -18.06
N ALA A 127 18.03 5.95 -19.25
CA ALA A 127 18.40 7.28 -19.69
C ALA A 127 17.84 8.37 -18.75
N LEU A 128 16.60 8.24 -18.28
CA LEU A 128 16.01 9.19 -17.32
C LEU A 128 16.66 9.11 -15.92
N LEU A 129 17.07 7.91 -15.48
CA LEU A 129 17.73 7.72 -14.18
C LEU A 129 19.18 8.21 -14.17
N GLN A 130 19.93 7.98 -15.25
CA GLN A 130 21.38 8.22 -15.30
C GLN A 130 21.78 9.44 -16.13
N GLY A 131 20.87 9.96 -16.96
CA GLY A 131 21.12 11.09 -17.85
C GLY A 131 21.38 12.41 -17.11
N THR A 132 22.10 13.30 -17.78
CA THR A 132 22.47 14.63 -17.26
C THR A 132 21.67 15.77 -17.90
N ASP A 133 20.83 15.45 -18.88
CA ASP A 133 19.99 16.40 -19.60
C ASP A 133 18.80 16.89 -18.75
N LEU A 134 18.13 17.94 -19.22
CA LEU A 134 17.04 18.59 -18.47
C LEU A 134 15.88 17.63 -18.20
N GLU A 135 15.61 16.71 -19.13
CA GLU A 135 14.56 15.70 -19.01
C GLU A 135 14.85 14.73 -17.85
N ALA A 136 16.05 14.15 -17.83
CA ALA A 136 16.47 13.24 -16.78
C ALA A 136 16.52 13.91 -15.39
N ARG A 137 16.93 15.19 -15.32
CA ARG A 137 16.87 15.95 -14.06
C ARG A 137 15.44 16.15 -13.58
N ASN A 138 14.54 16.61 -14.45
CA ASN A 138 13.13 16.82 -14.11
C ASN A 138 12.47 15.51 -13.65
N PHE A 139 12.78 14.39 -14.32
CA PHE A 139 12.33 13.07 -13.92
C PHE A 139 12.79 12.71 -12.52
N ARG A 140 14.08 12.86 -12.19
CA ARG A 140 14.60 12.52 -10.85
C ARG A 140 14.02 13.40 -9.75
N GLU A 141 13.87 14.70 -10.01
CA GLU A 141 13.27 15.65 -9.05
C GLU A 141 11.80 15.31 -8.78
N ASN A 142 11.05 14.87 -9.79
CA ASN A 142 9.60 14.61 -9.71
C ASN A 142 9.24 13.12 -9.80
N ILE A 143 10.17 12.21 -9.51
CA ILE A 143 10.00 10.77 -9.76
C ILE A 143 8.78 10.18 -9.03
N ARG A 144 8.47 10.70 -7.84
CA ARG A 144 7.30 10.29 -7.05
C ARG A 144 5.99 10.67 -7.74
N ASN A 145 5.94 11.85 -8.36
CA ASN A 145 4.78 12.35 -9.08
C ASN A 145 4.55 11.53 -10.36
N TYR A 146 5.61 11.26 -11.12
CA TYR A 146 5.56 10.34 -12.26
C TYR A 146 5.03 8.96 -11.88
N ASN A 147 5.62 8.33 -10.86
CA ASN A 147 5.19 7.01 -10.39
C ASN A 147 3.73 7.02 -9.93
N SER A 148 3.28 8.08 -9.27
CA SER A 148 1.90 8.23 -8.81
C SER A 148 0.93 8.47 -9.96
N ALA A 149 1.33 9.22 -10.99
CA ALA A 149 0.50 9.49 -12.17
C ALA A 149 0.31 8.25 -13.05
N LEU A 150 1.32 7.38 -13.09
CA LEU A 150 1.36 6.18 -13.91
C LEU A 150 0.86 4.92 -13.19
N THR A 151 0.55 4.99 -11.88
CA THR A 151 0.11 3.81 -11.14
C THR A 151 -1.23 3.26 -11.64
N LEU A 152 -1.32 1.93 -11.76
CA LEU A 152 -2.55 1.24 -12.15
C LEU A 152 -3.51 1.07 -10.96
N VAL A 153 -2.96 1.03 -9.75
CA VAL A 153 -3.71 0.77 -8.53
C VAL A 153 -3.51 1.90 -7.54
N PHE A 154 -4.60 2.26 -6.88
CA PHE A 154 -4.57 3.13 -5.72
C PHE A 154 -4.86 2.36 -4.44
N MET A 155 -4.28 2.84 -3.35
CA MET A 155 -4.50 2.28 -2.03
C MET A 155 -5.84 2.77 -1.48
N GLY A 156 -6.77 1.85 -1.27
CA GLY A 156 -8.00 2.08 -0.51
C GLY A 156 -7.80 1.65 0.94
N ALA A 157 -7.86 2.60 1.87
CA ALA A 157 -7.77 2.34 3.30
C ALA A 157 -8.69 3.30 4.07
N GLN A 158 -9.14 2.90 5.25
CA GLN A 158 -9.79 3.82 6.18
C GLN A 158 -8.68 4.60 6.91
N ILE A 159 -8.50 5.87 6.55
CA ILE A 159 -7.41 6.70 7.06
C ILE A 159 -7.96 7.73 8.04
N ASP A 160 -7.43 7.74 9.26
CA ASP A 160 -7.70 8.74 10.28
C ASP A 160 -6.44 9.58 10.53
N PHE A 161 -6.61 10.90 10.61
CA PHE A 161 -5.52 11.82 10.95
C PHE A 161 -5.58 12.15 12.45
N PRO A 162 -4.68 11.61 13.28
CA PRO A 162 -4.65 11.94 14.70
C PRO A 162 -4.41 13.44 14.89
N GLN A 163 -5.24 14.07 15.72
CA GLN A 163 -5.08 15.48 16.08
C GLN A 163 -3.97 15.68 17.10
N GLY A 164 -3.17 16.73 16.97
CA GLY A 164 -2.11 17.11 17.91
C GLY A 164 -0.93 17.79 17.23
N PHE A 165 0.08 18.16 18.03
CA PHE A 165 1.32 18.84 17.60
C PHE A 165 2.49 17.88 17.34
N GLY A 166 2.21 16.60 17.07
CA GLY A 166 3.23 15.60 16.78
C GLY A 166 3.68 15.61 15.31
N PRO A 167 4.72 14.83 14.96
CA PRO A 167 5.12 14.61 13.57
C PRO A 167 3.93 14.13 12.72
N TYR A 168 3.93 14.50 11.44
CA TYR A 168 2.87 14.10 10.51
C TYR A 168 2.72 12.57 10.51
N CYS A 169 1.54 12.11 10.90
CA CYS A 169 1.19 10.70 10.90
C CYS A 169 -0.27 10.52 10.51
N PHE A 170 -0.58 9.35 9.97
CA PHE A 170 -1.94 8.91 9.65
C PHE A 170 -2.13 7.49 10.16
N ARG A 171 -3.36 7.15 10.54
CA ARG A 171 -3.74 5.85 11.08
C ARG A 171 -4.58 5.11 10.05
N ILE A 172 -4.17 3.91 9.69
CA ILE A 172 -4.98 3.02 8.87
C ILE A 172 -5.80 2.11 9.79
N HIS A 173 -7.11 2.10 9.62
CA HIS A 173 -8.03 1.19 10.27
C HIS A 173 -8.37 0.02 9.36
N GLY A 174 -8.32 -1.19 9.92
CA GLY A 174 -8.70 -2.41 9.21
C GLY A 174 -7.70 -2.84 8.14
N GLN A 175 -8.21 -3.34 7.02
CA GLN A 175 -7.41 -3.90 5.93
C GLN A 175 -7.12 -2.86 4.84
N ILE A 176 -5.93 -2.93 4.27
CA ILE A 176 -5.55 -2.18 3.08
C ILE A 176 -6.06 -2.92 1.84
N TYR A 177 -6.75 -2.21 0.97
CA TYR A 177 -7.23 -2.73 -0.31
C TYR A 177 -6.44 -2.06 -1.45
N HIS A 178 -6.04 -2.83 -2.46
CA HIS A 178 -5.58 -2.25 -3.74
C HIS A 178 -6.77 -2.16 -4.68
N ARG A 179 -7.08 -0.95 -5.15
CA ARG A 179 -8.23 -0.67 -6.00
C ARG A 179 -7.73 -0.19 -7.35
N ILE A 180 -8.31 -0.74 -8.42
CA ILE A 180 -7.99 -0.36 -9.80
C ILE A 180 -8.89 0.80 -10.26
N GLY A 181 -10.10 0.90 -9.69
CA GLY A 181 -11.17 1.77 -10.20
C GLY A 181 -12.10 1.03 -11.18
N PRO A 182 -13.30 1.57 -11.43
CA PRO A 182 -14.23 1.03 -12.43
C PRO A 182 -13.69 1.22 -13.85
N LEU A 183 -14.08 0.38 -14.81
CA LEU A 183 -13.63 0.44 -16.21
C LEU A 183 -13.87 1.84 -16.82
N HIS A 184 -15.05 2.40 -16.54
CA HIS A 184 -15.40 3.79 -16.86
C HIS A 184 -15.67 4.54 -15.56
N PRO A 185 -15.21 5.79 -15.43
CA PRO A 185 -15.62 6.64 -14.32
C PRO A 185 -17.12 6.96 -14.43
N ASP A 186 -17.76 7.25 -13.29
CA ASP A 186 -19.13 7.77 -13.27
C ASP A 186 -19.19 9.11 -14.03
N PRO A 187 -20.37 9.55 -14.55
CA PRO A 187 -20.49 10.75 -15.36
C PRO A 187 -19.92 12.04 -14.73
N ASP A 188 -19.91 12.11 -13.39
CA ASP A 188 -19.44 13.25 -12.62
C ASP A 188 -17.99 13.07 -12.09
N GLN A 189 -17.33 11.96 -12.45
CA GLN A 189 -15.99 11.62 -11.99
C GLN A 189 -15.00 11.60 -13.16
N ARG A 190 -13.77 12.02 -12.88
CA ARG A 190 -12.66 11.88 -13.83
C ARG A 190 -12.04 10.50 -13.71
N ALA A 191 -11.55 9.96 -14.83
CA ALA A 191 -10.78 8.72 -14.84
C ALA A 191 -9.51 8.90 -14.00
N GLN A 192 -9.13 7.88 -13.24
CA GLN A 192 -7.92 7.86 -12.41
C GLN A 192 -7.36 6.45 -12.37
N PHE A 193 -6.03 6.31 -12.34
CA PHE A 193 -5.32 5.03 -12.18
C PHE A 193 -5.51 4.06 -13.35
N GLY A 194 -5.90 2.81 -13.10
CA GLY A 194 -6.09 1.75 -14.11
C GLY A 194 -6.90 2.19 -15.33
N PRO A 195 -8.04 2.89 -15.15
CA PRO A 195 -8.82 3.47 -16.25
C PRO A 195 -8.06 4.33 -17.27
N PHE A 196 -6.92 4.94 -16.91
CA PHE A 196 -6.10 5.68 -17.89
C PHE A 196 -5.57 4.80 -19.02
N TYR A 197 -5.43 3.50 -18.79
CA TYR A 197 -4.92 2.55 -19.79
C TYR A 197 -6.00 2.09 -20.78
N ILE A 198 -7.26 2.50 -20.59
CA ILE A 198 -8.38 2.28 -21.52
C ILE A 198 -8.54 3.49 -22.45
N LEU A 199 -8.24 4.68 -21.94
CA LEU A 199 -8.33 5.90 -22.72
C LEU A 199 -7.29 5.92 -23.84
N ASP A 200 -7.57 6.72 -24.87
CA ASP A 200 -6.56 7.08 -25.86
C ASP A 200 -5.34 7.71 -25.17
N SER A 201 -4.12 7.40 -25.63
CA SER A 201 -2.88 7.86 -25.00
C SER A 201 -2.83 9.38 -24.85
N PHE A 202 -3.33 10.14 -25.84
CA PHE A 202 -3.35 11.60 -25.77
C PHE A 202 -4.34 12.11 -24.72
N VAL A 203 -5.50 11.48 -24.62
CA VAL A 203 -6.52 11.83 -23.61
C VAL A 203 -5.99 11.51 -22.21
N ALA A 204 -5.43 10.31 -22.00
CA ALA A 204 -4.85 9.90 -20.73
C ALA A 204 -3.71 10.85 -20.29
N LEU A 205 -2.84 11.25 -21.23
CA LEU A 205 -1.76 12.20 -20.96
C LEU A 205 -2.30 13.54 -20.47
N LYS A 206 -3.29 14.12 -21.17
CA LYS A 206 -3.92 15.38 -20.77
C LYS A 206 -4.53 15.30 -19.38
N GLU A 207 -5.26 14.22 -19.08
CA GLU A 207 -5.85 14.02 -17.76
C GLU A 207 -4.77 13.98 -16.66
N ARG A 208 -3.62 13.34 -16.93
CA ARG A 208 -2.50 13.28 -15.99
C ARG A 208 -1.82 14.63 -15.79
N ILE A 209 -1.62 15.42 -16.85
CA ILE A 209 -0.93 16.72 -16.77
C ILE A 209 -1.80 17.79 -16.12
N VAL A 210 -3.12 17.74 -16.29
CA VAL A 210 -4.05 18.67 -15.62
C VAL A 210 -4.09 18.48 -14.10
N ASN A 211 -3.64 17.33 -13.58
CA ASN A 211 -3.57 17.12 -12.14
C ASN A 211 -2.52 18.04 -11.52
N ALA A 212 -2.92 18.87 -10.55
CA ALA A 212 -2.03 19.80 -9.84
C ALA A 212 -0.82 19.11 -9.19
N ALA A 213 -0.94 17.84 -8.81
CA ALA A 213 0.19 17.07 -8.29
C ALA A 213 1.31 16.88 -9.34
N ASN A 214 1.02 17.06 -10.63
CA ASN A 214 1.95 16.83 -11.73
C ASN A 214 2.36 18.12 -12.45
N GLU A 215 2.10 19.30 -11.86
CA GLU A 215 2.39 20.61 -12.48
C GLU A 215 3.85 20.75 -12.92
N ASN A 216 4.79 20.21 -12.13
CA ASN A 216 6.23 20.26 -12.43
C ASN A 216 6.70 19.12 -13.34
N CYS A 217 5.83 18.18 -13.73
CA CYS A 217 6.21 17.07 -14.59
C CYS A 217 6.25 17.52 -16.05
N ASN A 218 7.33 17.20 -16.75
CA ASN A 218 7.41 17.31 -18.20
C ASN A 218 6.43 16.36 -18.92
N GLU A 219 5.63 16.92 -19.83
CA GLU A 219 4.63 16.19 -20.64
C GLU A 219 5.25 15.14 -21.56
N THR A 220 6.35 15.47 -22.23
CA THR A 220 7.06 14.52 -23.13
C THR A 220 7.57 13.31 -22.36
N THR A 221 8.13 13.52 -21.17
CA THR A 221 8.58 12.43 -20.30
C THR A 221 7.42 11.59 -19.81
N MET A 222 6.30 12.22 -19.42
CA MET A 222 5.09 11.51 -19.02
C MET A 222 4.56 10.61 -20.14
N SER A 223 4.56 11.12 -21.38
CA SER A 223 4.17 10.37 -22.58
C SER A 223 5.09 9.18 -22.83
N LYS A 224 6.42 9.39 -22.81
CA LYS A 224 7.40 8.31 -23.00
C LYS A 224 7.26 7.21 -21.94
N LEU A 225 7.06 7.59 -20.69
CA LEU A 225 6.87 6.63 -19.60
C LEU A 225 5.57 5.83 -19.76
N ASP A 226 4.49 6.47 -20.21
CA ASP A 226 3.23 5.79 -20.49
C ASP A 226 3.39 4.75 -21.61
N ASP A 227 4.11 5.09 -22.68
CA ASP A 227 4.39 4.16 -23.78
C ASP A 227 5.27 2.97 -23.33
N ILE A 228 6.28 3.22 -22.50
CA ILE A 228 7.13 2.17 -21.93
C ILE A 228 6.28 1.22 -21.06
N ILE A 229 5.42 1.76 -20.19
CA ILE A 229 4.57 0.92 -19.34
C ILE A 229 3.58 0.12 -20.18
N LYS A 230 2.92 0.73 -21.17
CA LYS A 230 1.97 0.03 -22.06
C LYS A 230 2.62 -1.09 -22.87
N SER A 231 3.88 -0.94 -23.28
CA SER A 231 4.59 -1.95 -24.07
C SER A 231 5.10 -3.14 -23.25
N MET A 232 5.36 -2.94 -21.95
CA MET A 232 6.01 -3.96 -21.12
C MET A 232 5.13 -4.53 -20.01
N ASN A 233 4.14 -3.78 -19.52
CA ASN A 233 3.33 -4.18 -18.39
C ASN A 233 2.12 -5.01 -18.87
N PRO A 234 2.04 -6.31 -18.51
CA PRO A 234 0.95 -7.19 -18.96
C PRO A 234 -0.43 -6.71 -18.46
N PHE A 235 -0.49 -6.03 -17.31
CA PHE A 235 -1.73 -5.47 -16.80
C PHE A 235 -2.20 -4.29 -17.66
N ALA A 236 -1.29 -3.40 -18.07
CA ALA A 236 -1.61 -2.29 -18.96
C ALA A 236 -2.10 -2.80 -20.33
N ALA A 237 -1.46 -3.84 -20.87
CA ALA A 237 -1.90 -4.50 -22.09
C ALA A 237 -3.32 -5.10 -21.95
N ALA A 238 -3.63 -5.70 -20.80
CA ALA A 238 -4.95 -6.26 -20.53
C ALA A 238 -6.06 -5.20 -20.50
N PHE A 239 -5.81 -3.99 -19.98
CA PHE A 239 -6.78 -2.88 -20.06
C PHE A 239 -7.11 -2.48 -21.49
N LYS A 240 -6.10 -2.45 -22.37
CA LYS A 240 -6.30 -2.18 -23.80
C LYS A 240 -7.15 -3.27 -24.45
N MET A 241 -6.84 -4.55 -24.20
CA MET A 241 -7.64 -5.67 -24.70
C MET A 241 -9.09 -5.62 -24.21
N MET A 242 -9.30 -5.24 -22.95
CA MET A 242 -10.65 -5.12 -22.38
C MET A 242 -11.52 -4.09 -23.11
N ARG A 243 -10.93 -2.96 -23.55
CA ARG A 243 -11.62 -1.95 -24.36
C ARG A 243 -12.11 -2.51 -25.69
N GLU A 244 -11.28 -3.31 -26.36
CA GLU A 244 -11.62 -3.93 -27.64
C GLU A 244 -12.77 -4.93 -27.47
N VAL A 245 -12.70 -5.77 -26.43
CA VAL A 245 -13.78 -6.71 -26.07
C VAL A 245 -15.09 -5.99 -25.76
N GLU A 246 -15.03 -4.86 -25.05
CA GLU A 246 -16.21 -4.04 -24.78
C GLU A 246 -16.85 -3.48 -26.05
N GLN A 247 -16.02 -2.93 -26.94
CA GLN A 247 -16.50 -2.37 -28.21
C GLN A 247 -17.17 -3.44 -29.09
N GLU A 248 -16.57 -4.63 -29.19
CA GLU A 248 -17.15 -5.76 -29.93
C GLU A 248 -18.50 -6.22 -29.37
N GLU A 249 -18.63 -6.27 -28.04
CA GLU A 249 -19.89 -6.65 -27.39
C GLU A 249 -20.97 -5.59 -27.59
N ILE A 250 -20.61 -4.30 -27.54
CA ILE A 250 -21.53 -3.20 -27.88
C ILE A 250 -22.04 -3.35 -29.32
N ASP A 251 -21.15 -3.61 -30.27
CA ASP A 251 -21.52 -3.70 -31.69
C ASP A 251 -22.28 -4.98 -32.01
N ARG A 252 -22.02 -6.07 -31.28
CA ARG A 252 -22.82 -7.31 -31.33
C ARG A 252 -24.21 -7.10 -30.74
N ALA A 253 -24.33 -6.46 -29.59
CA ALA A 253 -25.60 -6.17 -28.94
C ALA A 253 -26.51 -5.29 -29.81
N LYS A 254 -25.94 -4.29 -30.50
CA LYS A 254 -26.65 -3.47 -31.51
C LYS A 254 -27.19 -4.32 -32.66
N ARG A 255 -26.36 -5.21 -33.23
CA ARG A 255 -26.78 -6.11 -34.33
C ARG A 255 -27.89 -7.06 -33.90
N GLU A 256 -27.81 -7.56 -32.67
CA GLU A 256 -28.78 -8.50 -32.08
C GLU A 256 -30.00 -7.81 -31.44
N LYS A 257 -30.08 -6.47 -31.47
CA LYS A 257 -31.14 -5.64 -30.85
C LYS A 257 -31.38 -6.00 -29.38
N ARG A 258 -30.31 -6.24 -28.64
CA ARG A 258 -30.34 -6.53 -27.20
C ARG A 258 -29.49 -5.52 -26.43
N ALA A 259 -29.66 -5.49 -25.11
CA ALA A 259 -28.74 -4.79 -24.24
C ALA A 259 -27.35 -5.47 -24.24
N PRO A 260 -26.25 -4.70 -24.13
CA PRO A 260 -24.91 -5.26 -23.91
C PRO A 260 -24.88 -6.08 -22.62
N ARG A 261 -24.12 -7.19 -22.62
CA ARG A 261 -23.93 -7.99 -21.41
C ARG A 261 -22.93 -7.31 -20.47
N PRO A 262 -23.08 -7.48 -19.14
CA PRO A 262 -22.09 -6.99 -18.20
C PRO A 262 -20.76 -7.73 -18.40
N LEU A 263 -19.69 -6.96 -18.58
CA LEU A 263 -18.33 -7.49 -18.74
C LEU A 263 -17.56 -7.36 -17.43
N ARG A 264 -16.72 -8.36 -17.13
CA ARG A 264 -15.86 -8.35 -15.95
C ARG A 264 -14.45 -8.75 -16.33
N MET A 265 -13.50 -7.92 -15.96
CA MET A 265 -12.07 -8.21 -16.07
C MET A 265 -11.60 -8.95 -14.81
N ILE A 266 -10.93 -10.10 -14.99
CA ILE A 266 -10.38 -10.91 -13.90
C ILE A 266 -8.91 -11.19 -14.23
N PHE A 267 -8.02 -10.83 -13.32
CA PHE A 267 -6.61 -11.21 -13.38
C PHE A 267 -6.43 -12.49 -12.56
N ASP A 268 -6.16 -13.62 -13.22
CA ASP A 268 -5.80 -14.87 -12.55
C ASP A 268 -4.27 -14.94 -12.42
N ILE A 269 -3.77 -14.92 -11.19
CA ILE A 269 -2.34 -14.88 -10.88
C ILE A 269 -1.78 -16.32 -10.77
N ASN A 270 -2.63 -17.36 -10.90
CA ASN A 270 -2.23 -18.75 -10.71
C ASN A 270 -1.88 -19.50 -12.00
N HIS A 271 -1.93 -18.86 -13.18
CA HIS A 271 -1.82 -19.62 -14.43
C HIS A 271 -0.37 -20.01 -14.82
N GLU A 272 0.67 -19.50 -14.16
CA GLU A 272 2.07 -19.78 -14.55
C GLU A 272 3.02 -19.96 -13.34
N ILE A 273 2.86 -21.04 -12.57
CA ILE A 273 3.93 -21.56 -11.69
C ILE A 273 4.47 -22.92 -12.16
N HIS A 274 3.97 -23.46 -13.29
CA HIS A 274 4.32 -24.83 -13.71
C HIS A 274 5.25 -25.00 -14.91
N ASP A 275 5.74 -23.95 -15.57
CA ASP A 275 6.74 -24.12 -16.62
C ASP A 275 7.75 -22.97 -16.64
N ARG A 276 8.77 -23.03 -15.77
CA ARG A 276 10.16 -22.60 -16.05
C ARG A 276 11.13 -23.40 -15.18
#